data_AF-A0A1C0VS05-F1
#
_entry.id   AF-A0A1C0VS05-F1
#
_cell.length_a   1.000
_cell.length_b   1.000
_cell.length_c   1.000
_cell.angle_alpha   90.00
_cell.angle_beta   90.00
_cell.angle_gamma   90.00
#
_symmetry.space_group_name_H-M   'P 1'
#
loop_
_entity.id
_entity.type
_entity.pdbx_description
1 polymer ?
#
loop_
_entity_poly.entity_id
_entity_poly.type
_entity_poly.pdbx_seq_one_letter_code
_entity_poly.pdbx_strand_id
1 'polypeptide(L)'
;MSEQTPYQLLGVSEDASFDEVQDAKGRVAQQYEGDKKRLEMIEAAYDAILMDRLRQRQEGKIKVPERIRFPERNVAPSPNFTPTPIKGGPAWMQRLVDTPSRGDILWPAGIYAVLGGLSIYPSTNDSLLQLTLAVGVGACLYFLNRKEKKFGRAVLLTLGGLTFGLLLGGIFGSVVSGGVISPEKFITVLTFLILWLVSSFLR
;
A
#
# COMPACT_ATOMS: atom_id res chain seq x y z
N MET A 1 7.06 -7.49 -72.39
CA MET A 1 7.99 -6.37 -72.19
C MET A 1 8.67 -6.63 -70.86
N SER A 2 9.99 -6.79 -70.85
CA SER A 2 10.73 -7.09 -69.63
C SER A 2 10.77 -5.82 -68.78
N GLU A 3 9.96 -5.77 -67.73
CA GLU A 3 10.03 -4.67 -66.76
C GLU A 3 11.41 -4.71 -66.11
N GLN A 4 12.24 -3.69 -66.37
CA GLN A 4 13.55 -3.57 -65.74
C GLN A 4 13.32 -3.36 -64.24
N THR A 5 13.97 -4.18 -63.41
CA THR A 5 13.85 -4.02 -61.97
C THR A 5 14.46 -2.68 -61.54
N PRO A 6 13.94 -2.02 -60.49
CA PRO A 6 14.49 -0.75 -59.99
C PRO A 6 16.00 -0.80 -59.71
N TYR A 7 16.48 -1.96 -59.26
CA TYR A 7 17.89 -2.26 -59.03
C TYR A 7 18.73 -2.27 -60.32
N GLN A 8 18.20 -2.85 -61.41
CA GLN A 8 18.85 -2.83 -62.72
C GLN A 8 18.88 -1.43 -63.34
N LEU A 9 17.86 -0.62 -63.10
CA LEU A 9 17.77 0.76 -63.63
C LEU A 9 18.80 1.70 -62.98
N LEU A 10 19.14 1.44 -61.72
CA LEU A 10 20.21 2.13 -60.99
C LEU A 10 21.58 1.44 -61.15
N GLY A 11 21.63 0.24 -61.73
CA GLY A 11 22.88 -0.53 -61.93
C GLY A 11 23.46 -1.11 -60.65
N VAL A 12 22.61 -1.45 -59.67
CA VAL A 12 23.00 -1.88 -58.34
C VAL A 12 22.47 -3.29 -58.05
N SER A 13 23.20 -4.08 -57.26
CA SER A 13 22.74 -5.40 -56.79
C SER A 13 21.57 -5.27 -55.80
N GLU A 14 20.69 -6.28 -55.75
CA GLU A 14 19.59 -6.34 -54.77
C GLU A 14 20.10 -6.31 -53.31
N ASP A 15 21.32 -6.83 -53.08
CA ASP A 15 21.98 -6.92 -51.76
C ASP A 15 22.84 -5.70 -51.40
N ALA A 16 22.92 -4.67 -52.26
CA ALA A 16 23.83 -3.54 -52.04
C ALA A 16 23.54 -2.77 -50.74
N SER A 17 24.51 -2.05 -50.21
CA SER A 17 24.27 -1.17 -49.06
C SER A 17 23.43 0.06 -49.44
N PHE A 18 22.83 0.75 -48.47
CA PHE A 18 22.04 1.96 -48.75
C PHE A 18 22.93 3.07 -49.35
N ASP A 19 24.16 3.19 -48.84
CA ASP A 19 25.13 4.17 -49.29
C ASP A 19 25.51 3.94 -50.77
N GLU A 20 25.67 2.68 -51.18
CA GLU A 20 25.94 2.31 -52.59
C GLU A 20 24.78 2.67 -53.53
N VAL A 21 23.53 2.53 -53.09
CA VAL A 21 22.34 2.92 -53.88
C VAL A 21 22.28 4.44 -54.05
N GLN A 22 22.62 5.19 -53.00
CA GLN A 22 22.65 6.66 -53.05
C GLN A 22 23.75 7.18 -53.99
N ASP A 23 24.94 6.57 -53.93
CA ASP A 23 26.05 6.90 -54.83
C ASP A 23 25.73 6.56 -56.30
N ALA A 24 25.09 5.41 -56.53
CA ALA A 24 24.66 5.00 -57.86
C ALA A 24 23.62 5.96 -58.46
N LYS A 25 22.63 6.41 -57.66
CA LYS A 25 21.69 7.46 -58.08
C LYS A 25 22.45 8.72 -58.51
N GLY A 26 23.42 9.18 -57.72
CA GLY A 26 24.22 10.36 -58.03
C GLY A 26 24.94 10.24 -59.37
N ARG A 27 25.58 9.10 -59.61
CA ARG A 27 26.30 8.82 -60.87
C ARG A 27 25.38 8.77 -62.09
N VAL A 28 24.25 8.07 -61.98
CA VAL A 28 23.30 7.90 -63.09
C VAL A 28 22.55 9.21 -63.36
N ALA A 29 22.20 9.98 -62.32
CA ALA A 29 21.59 11.30 -62.47
C ALA A 29 22.53 12.27 -63.21
N GLN A 30 23.83 12.29 -62.85
CA GLN A 30 24.85 13.10 -63.54
C GLN A 30 25.02 12.71 -65.02
N GLN A 31 24.92 11.41 -65.34
CA GLN A 31 25.05 10.93 -66.72
C GLN A 31 23.86 11.34 -67.62
N TYR A 32 22.71 11.65 -67.04
CA TYR A 32 21.47 12.01 -67.75
C TYR A 32 20.98 13.44 -67.42
N GLU A 33 21.87 14.35 -67.04
CA GLU A 33 21.61 15.74 -66.58
C GLU A 33 20.87 16.69 -67.55
N GLY A 34 20.27 16.19 -68.64
CA GLY A 34 19.46 16.96 -69.58
C GLY A 34 18.15 16.29 -70.02
N ASP A 35 17.89 15.04 -69.62
CA ASP A 35 16.68 14.30 -70.02
C ASP A 35 15.75 14.11 -68.81
N LYS A 36 14.79 15.03 -68.66
CA LYS A 36 13.85 15.07 -67.54
C LYS A 36 13.09 13.75 -67.34
N LYS A 37 12.71 13.08 -68.43
CA LYS A 37 11.97 11.81 -68.35
C LYS A 37 12.82 10.69 -67.76
N ARG A 38 14.12 10.65 -68.07
CA ARG A 38 15.04 9.66 -67.50
C ARG A 38 15.32 9.96 -66.03
N LEU A 39 15.43 11.23 -65.68
CA LEU A 39 15.61 11.65 -64.29
C LEU A 39 14.42 11.23 -63.41
N GLU A 40 13.19 11.46 -63.89
CA GLU A 40 11.97 11.01 -63.22
C GLU A 40 11.92 9.48 -63.03
N MET A 41 12.35 8.70 -64.03
CA MET A 41 12.44 7.23 -63.89
C MET A 41 13.49 6.79 -62.88
N ILE A 42 14.63 7.49 -62.80
CA ILE A 42 15.70 7.22 -61.83
C ILE A 42 15.23 7.52 -60.40
N GLU A 43 14.49 8.62 -60.21
CA GLU A 43 13.88 8.96 -58.92
C GLU A 43 12.81 7.96 -58.50
N ALA A 44 11.93 7.56 -59.43
CA ALA A 44 10.93 6.52 -59.17
C ALA A 44 11.56 5.17 -58.81
N ALA A 45 12.67 4.79 -59.46
CA ALA A 45 13.41 3.57 -59.13
C ALA A 45 14.06 3.65 -57.75
N TYR A 46 14.61 4.81 -57.38
CA TYR A 46 15.18 5.05 -56.05
C TYR A 46 14.12 4.93 -54.95
N ASP A 47 12.96 5.56 -55.15
CA ASP A 47 11.85 5.50 -54.20
C ASP A 47 11.30 4.07 -54.06
N ALA A 48 11.24 3.31 -55.16
CA ALA A 48 10.84 1.90 -55.12
C ALA A 48 11.80 1.05 -54.27
N ILE A 49 13.12 1.23 -54.41
CA ILE A 49 14.12 0.53 -53.58
C ILE A 49 14.01 0.94 -52.10
N LEU A 50 13.78 2.23 -51.85
CA LEU A 50 13.61 2.75 -50.49
C LEU A 50 12.38 2.12 -49.81
N MET A 51 11.25 2.05 -50.52
CA MET A 51 10.03 1.46 -50.00
C MET A 51 10.14 -0.06 -49.81
N ASP A 52 10.83 -0.76 -50.72
CA ASP A 52 11.05 -2.20 -50.56
C ASP A 52 11.91 -2.50 -49.32
N ARG A 53 12.96 -1.72 -49.05
CA ARG A 53 13.76 -1.86 -47.82
C ARG A 53 13.00 -1.50 -46.55
N LEU A 54 12.14 -0.48 -46.61
CA LEU A 54 11.27 -0.13 -45.48
C LEU A 54 10.32 -1.30 -45.17
N ARG A 55 9.74 -1.91 -46.21
CA ARG A 55 8.91 -3.10 -46.08
C ARG A 55 9.68 -4.28 -45.51
N GLN A 56 10.91 -4.53 -45.96
CA GLN A 56 11.77 -5.58 -45.38
C GLN A 56 12.11 -5.32 -43.89
N ARG A 57 12.27 -4.06 -43.47
CA ARG A 57 12.41 -3.67 -42.05
C ARG A 57 11.13 -3.90 -41.26
N GLN A 58 9.97 -3.56 -41.82
CA GLN A 58 8.66 -3.77 -41.19
C GLN A 58 8.29 -5.26 -41.08
N GLU A 59 8.67 -6.08 -42.06
CA GLU A 59 8.45 -7.53 -42.08
C GLU A 59 9.41 -8.30 -41.14
N GLY A 60 10.33 -7.61 -40.46
CA GLY A 60 11.24 -8.24 -39.48
C GLY A 60 12.26 -9.21 -40.09
N LYS A 61 12.47 -9.17 -41.42
CA LYS A 61 13.41 -10.05 -42.14
C LYS A 61 14.89 -9.67 -41.98
N ILE A 62 15.18 -8.54 -41.34
CA ILE A 62 16.54 -8.22 -40.93
C ILE A 62 16.87 -9.06 -39.71
N LYS A 63 17.70 -10.10 -39.91
CA LYS A 63 18.32 -10.85 -38.82
C LYS A 63 19.06 -9.85 -37.93
N VAL A 64 18.49 -9.56 -36.77
CA VAL A 64 19.16 -8.82 -35.70
C VAL A 64 20.35 -9.68 -35.27
N PRO A 65 21.60 -9.19 -35.37
CA PRO A 65 22.72 -9.88 -34.76
C PRO A 65 22.44 -9.97 -33.24
N GLU A 66 22.36 -11.18 -32.69
CA GLU A 66 22.10 -11.48 -31.27
C GLU A 66 23.22 -11.04 -30.31
N ARG A 67 23.89 -9.92 -30.58
CA ARG A 67 24.98 -9.37 -29.76
C ARG A 67 24.65 -8.02 -29.15
N ILE A 68 23.39 -7.80 -28.81
CA ILE A 68 22.99 -6.77 -27.86
C ILE A 68 22.14 -7.45 -26.79
N ARG A 69 22.76 -7.73 -25.65
CA ARG A 69 22.07 -8.09 -24.41
C ARG A 69 21.21 -6.89 -24.07
N PHE A 70 19.92 -6.97 -24.37
CA PHE A 70 18.95 -6.00 -23.87
C PHE A 70 19.17 -5.90 -22.36
N PRO A 71 19.33 -4.68 -21.80
CA PRO A 71 19.28 -4.54 -20.37
C PRO A 71 17.94 -5.12 -19.95
N GLU A 72 17.95 -6.24 -19.25
CA GLU A 72 16.79 -6.68 -18.49
C GLU A 72 16.38 -5.44 -17.71
N ARG A 73 15.23 -4.88 -18.10
CA ARG A 73 14.58 -3.85 -17.31
C ARG A 73 14.30 -4.56 -16.01
N ASN A 74 15.19 -4.38 -15.04
CA ASN A 74 14.93 -4.68 -13.65
C ASN A 74 13.68 -3.86 -13.34
N VAL A 75 12.52 -4.48 -13.51
CA VAL A 75 11.27 -3.99 -12.96
C VAL A 75 11.55 -4.09 -11.48
N ALA A 76 12.00 -2.98 -10.90
CA ALA A 76 12.07 -2.84 -9.46
C ALA A 76 10.73 -3.38 -8.94
N PRO A 77 10.74 -4.30 -7.95
CA PRO A 77 9.51 -4.82 -7.39
C PRO A 77 8.59 -3.64 -7.13
N SER A 78 7.36 -3.69 -7.65
CA SER A 78 6.35 -2.67 -7.37
C SER A 78 6.44 -2.36 -5.88
N PRO A 79 6.60 -1.09 -5.46
CA PRO A 79 6.60 -0.78 -4.05
C PRO A 79 5.30 -1.37 -3.51
N ASN A 80 5.42 -2.37 -2.64
CA ASN A 80 4.28 -2.87 -1.91
C ASN A 80 3.69 -1.64 -1.25
N PHE A 81 2.55 -1.18 -1.75
CA PHE A 81 1.72 -0.21 -1.06
C PHE A 81 1.22 -0.93 0.19
N THR A 82 2.08 -1.05 1.19
CA THR A 82 1.61 -1.14 2.56
C THR A 82 0.79 0.13 2.75
N PRO A 83 -0.51 0.01 3.05
CA PRO A 83 -1.31 1.18 3.35
C PRO A 83 -0.61 1.91 4.49
N THR A 84 -0.06 3.09 4.21
CA THR A 84 0.41 3.95 5.29
C THR A 84 -0.82 4.21 6.15
N PRO A 85 -0.82 3.83 7.43
CA PRO A 85 -1.94 4.13 8.30
C PRO A 85 -2.16 5.63 8.26
N ILE A 86 -3.41 6.03 8.04
CA ILE A 86 -3.84 7.41 7.89
C ILE A 86 -3.30 8.20 9.09
N LYS A 87 -2.26 9.01 8.86
CA LYS A 87 -1.58 9.81 9.89
C LYS A 87 -2.44 11.04 10.22
N GLY A 88 -3.57 10.82 10.87
CA GLY A 88 -4.56 11.85 11.18
C GLY A 88 -4.52 12.39 12.62
N GLY A 89 -3.42 12.23 13.35
CA GLY A 89 -3.36 12.62 14.76
C GLY A 89 -1.97 13.01 15.24
N PRO A 90 -1.87 13.80 16.33
CA PRO A 90 -0.59 14.21 16.90
C PRO A 90 0.22 12.98 17.35
N ALA A 91 1.55 13.04 17.16
CA ALA A 91 2.45 11.89 17.31
C ALA A 91 2.40 11.20 18.69
N TRP A 92 2.00 11.92 19.74
CA TRP A 92 1.82 11.36 21.08
C TRP A 92 0.63 10.39 21.16
N MET A 93 -0.45 10.63 20.40
CA MET A 93 -1.65 9.78 20.39
C MET A 93 -1.42 8.50 19.58
N GLN A 94 -0.70 8.59 18.46
CA GLN A 94 -0.31 7.43 17.67
C GLN A 94 0.63 6.47 18.42
N ARG A 95 1.43 7.01 19.34
CA ARG A 95 2.32 6.22 20.19
C ARG A 95 1.57 5.50 21.32
N LEU A 96 0.39 6.00 21.69
CA LEU A 96 -0.46 5.41 22.72
C LEU A 96 -1.38 4.32 22.19
N VAL A 97 -1.77 4.34 20.91
CA VAL A 97 -2.69 3.37 20.32
C VAL A 97 -1.90 2.19 19.75
N ASP A 98 -2.05 1.00 20.35
CA ASP A 98 -1.51 -0.24 19.80
C ASP A 98 -2.52 -0.92 18.86
N THR A 99 -2.04 -1.81 18.00
CA THR A 99 -2.92 -2.71 17.22
C THR A 99 -2.92 -4.08 17.90
N PRO A 100 -3.82 -4.33 18.86
CA PRO A 100 -3.75 -5.51 19.70
C PRO A 100 -3.98 -6.81 18.92
N SER A 101 -3.25 -7.87 19.29
CA SER A 101 -3.55 -9.22 18.84
C SER A 101 -4.85 -9.72 19.49
N ARG A 102 -5.59 -10.62 18.81
CA ARG A 102 -6.87 -11.14 19.34
C ARG A 102 -6.75 -11.72 20.75
N GLY A 103 -5.63 -12.37 21.07
CA GLY A 103 -5.38 -12.93 22.40
C GLY A 103 -5.23 -11.86 23.48
N ASP A 104 -4.65 -10.71 23.15
CA ASP A 104 -4.41 -9.61 24.10
C ASP A 104 -5.68 -8.82 24.44
N ILE A 105 -6.76 -9.00 23.67
CA ILE A 105 -8.09 -8.42 23.91
C ILE A 105 -8.97 -9.40 24.69
N LEU A 106 -8.95 -10.68 24.30
CA LEU A 106 -9.84 -11.71 24.85
C LEU A 106 -9.53 -12.03 26.32
N TRP A 107 -8.25 -12.07 26.72
CA TRP A 107 -7.87 -12.33 28.11
C TRP A 107 -8.37 -11.25 29.09
N PRO A 108 -8.09 -9.95 28.87
CA PRO A 108 -8.68 -8.88 29.67
C PRO A 108 -10.21 -8.88 29.60
N ALA A 109 -10.80 -9.13 28.42
CA ALA A 109 -12.25 -9.16 28.26
C ALA A 109 -12.91 -10.20 29.20
N GLY A 110 -12.35 -11.42 29.25
CA GLY A 110 -12.85 -12.47 30.14
C GLY A 110 -12.78 -12.07 31.62
N ILE A 111 -11.67 -11.49 32.05
CA ILE A 111 -11.49 -11.08 33.46
C ILE A 111 -12.46 -9.96 33.84
N TYR A 112 -12.58 -8.93 33.01
CA TYR A 112 -13.51 -7.84 33.27
C TYR A 112 -14.98 -8.24 33.14
N ALA A 113 -15.30 -9.21 32.28
CA ALA A 113 -16.65 -9.79 32.20
C ALA A 113 -17.01 -10.55 33.48
N VAL A 114 -16.09 -11.36 34.02
CA VAL A 114 -16.29 -12.09 35.29
C VAL A 114 -16.43 -11.10 36.46
N LEU A 115 -15.54 -10.11 36.55
CA LEU A 115 -15.60 -9.08 37.61
C LEU A 115 -16.86 -8.21 37.50
N GLY A 116 -17.26 -7.82 36.28
CA GLY A 116 -18.48 -7.08 36.02
C GLY A 116 -19.73 -7.88 36.37
N GLY A 117 -19.78 -9.16 36.00
CA GLY A 117 -20.87 -10.06 36.37
C GLY A 117 -21.01 -10.24 37.89
N LEU A 118 -19.88 -10.38 38.60
CA LEU A 118 -19.85 -10.45 40.05
C LEU A 118 -20.32 -9.13 40.71
N SER A 119 -20.02 -7.99 40.10
CA SER A 119 -20.43 -6.67 40.59
C SER A 119 -21.95 -6.45 40.52
N ILE A 120 -22.60 -6.91 39.46
CA ILE A 120 -24.05 -6.77 39.26
C ILE A 120 -24.85 -7.73 40.15
N TYR A 121 -24.20 -8.79 40.66
CA TYR A 121 -24.88 -9.83 41.43
C TYR A 121 -25.67 -9.23 42.62
N PRO A 122 -26.91 -9.68 42.88
CA PRO A 122 -27.79 -9.04 43.86
C PRO A 122 -27.21 -9.01 45.27
N SER A 123 -26.46 -10.04 45.67
CA SER A 123 -25.89 -10.17 47.02
C SER A 123 -24.53 -9.50 47.20
N THR A 124 -24.08 -8.69 46.23
CA THR A 124 -22.80 -8.00 46.31
C THR A 124 -22.92 -6.77 47.21
N ASN A 125 -22.20 -6.80 48.33
CA ASN A 125 -22.09 -5.69 49.27
C ASN A 125 -21.06 -4.64 48.80
N ASP A 126 -21.11 -3.43 49.34
CA ASP A 126 -20.19 -2.33 48.99
C ASP A 126 -18.70 -2.70 49.17
N SER A 127 -18.38 -3.47 50.20
CA SER A 127 -17.01 -3.96 50.43
C SER A 127 -16.54 -4.91 49.31
N LEU A 128 -17.42 -5.75 48.78
CA LEU A 128 -17.12 -6.62 47.65
C LEU A 128 -17.01 -5.83 46.33
N LEU A 129 -17.81 -4.78 46.16
CA LEU A 129 -17.68 -3.85 45.04
C LEU A 129 -16.31 -3.16 45.05
N GLN A 130 -15.84 -2.69 46.21
CA GLN A 130 -14.51 -2.10 46.34
C GLN A 130 -13.39 -3.12 46.08
N LEU A 131 -13.54 -4.36 46.57
CA LEU A 131 -12.56 -5.41 46.35
C LEU A 131 -12.48 -5.80 44.86
N THR A 132 -13.62 -5.98 44.20
CA THR A 132 -13.65 -6.28 42.75
C THR A 132 -13.06 -5.14 41.93
N LEU A 133 -13.31 -3.88 42.31
CA LEU A 133 -12.68 -2.72 41.69
C LEU A 133 -11.16 -2.72 41.88
N ALA A 134 -10.68 -2.97 43.11
CA ALA A 134 -9.25 -3.05 43.42
C ALA A 134 -8.56 -4.17 42.63
N VAL A 135 -9.19 -5.35 42.53
CA VAL A 135 -8.71 -6.46 41.70
C VAL A 135 -8.71 -6.07 40.21
N GLY A 136 -9.73 -5.36 39.73
CA GLY A 136 -9.79 -4.86 38.35
C GLY A 136 -8.70 -3.84 38.01
N VAL A 137 -8.35 -2.97 38.96
CA VAL A 137 -7.22 -2.03 38.83
C VAL A 137 -5.90 -2.79 38.82
N GLY A 138 -5.72 -3.75 39.74
CA GLY A 138 -4.52 -4.60 39.79
C GLY A 138 -4.33 -5.42 38.51
N ALA A 139 -5.41 -5.98 37.97
CA ALA A 139 -5.42 -6.67 36.69
C ALA A 139 -5.02 -5.72 35.54
N CYS A 140 -5.61 -4.51 35.50
CA CYS A 140 -5.27 -3.51 34.48
C CYS A 140 -3.78 -3.20 34.50
N LEU A 141 -3.24 -2.96 35.69
CA LEU A 141 -1.85 -2.59 35.89
C LEU A 141 -0.92 -3.75 35.52
N TYR A 142 -1.28 -4.99 35.86
CA TYR A 142 -0.53 -6.18 35.48
C TYR A 142 -0.48 -6.35 33.95
N PHE A 143 -1.61 -6.26 33.26
CA PHE A 143 -1.66 -6.42 31.80
C PHE A 143 -0.87 -5.32 31.08
N LEU A 144 -1.00 -4.08 31.54
CA LEU A 144 -0.32 -2.94 30.94
C LEU A 144 1.19 -3.00 31.18
N ASN A 145 1.61 -3.36 32.40
CA ASN A 145 3.03 -3.57 32.72
C ASN A 145 3.64 -4.74 31.93
N ARG A 146 2.88 -5.83 31.72
CA ARG A 146 3.32 -6.97 30.91
C ARG A 146 3.59 -6.58 29.46
N LYS A 147 2.79 -5.65 28.89
CA LYS A 147 2.92 -5.17 27.51
C LYS A 147 4.02 -4.12 27.33
N GLU A 148 4.08 -3.13 28.23
CA GLU A 148 4.98 -1.98 28.10
C GLU A 148 6.36 -2.18 28.73
N LYS A 149 6.46 -3.02 29.77
CA LYS A 149 7.60 -3.09 30.70
C LYS A 149 7.97 -1.73 31.33
N LYS A 150 7.07 -0.75 31.30
CA LYS A 150 7.23 0.59 31.88
C LYS A 150 6.18 0.83 32.96
N PHE A 151 6.54 0.49 34.19
CA PHE A 151 5.62 0.56 35.33
C PHE A 151 4.98 1.96 35.53
N GLY A 152 5.78 3.04 35.43
CA GLY A 152 5.28 4.39 35.66
C GLY A 152 4.20 4.84 34.67
N ARG A 153 4.33 4.46 33.39
CA ARG A 153 3.30 4.75 32.37
C ARG A 153 2.05 3.92 32.58
N ALA A 154 2.22 2.64 32.90
CA ALA A 154 1.10 1.77 33.23
C ALA A 154 0.27 2.34 34.38
N VAL A 155 0.92 2.83 35.45
CA VAL A 155 0.25 3.49 36.57
C VAL A 155 -0.52 4.72 36.11
N LEU A 156 0.11 5.64 35.36
CA LEU A 156 -0.57 6.85 34.89
C LEU A 156 -1.79 6.55 34.01
N LEU A 157 -1.68 5.57 33.11
CA LEU A 157 -2.78 5.15 32.25
C LEU A 157 -3.90 4.48 33.04
N THR A 158 -3.59 3.63 34.03
CA THR A 158 -4.60 3.04 34.91
C THR A 158 -5.32 4.09 35.74
N LEU A 159 -4.59 5.10 36.24
CA LEU A 159 -5.17 6.19 37.03
C LEU A 159 -6.06 7.08 36.16
N GLY A 160 -5.60 7.40 34.93
CA GLY A 160 -6.39 8.12 33.93
C GLY A 160 -7.67 7.36 33.54
N GLY A 161 -7.56 6.05 33.30
CA GLY A 161 -8.71 5.19 32.99
C GLY A 161 -9.69 5.08 34.15
N LEU A 162 -9.20 4.94 35.38
CA LEU A 162 -10.03 4.85 36.59
C LEU A 162 -10.79 6.16 36.85
N THR A 163 -10.08 7.30 36.83
CA THR A 163 -10.69 8.61 37.02
C THR A 163 -11.71 8.93 35.93
N PHE A 164 -11.37 8.65 34.67
CA PHE A 164 -12.30 8.80 33.56
C PHE A 164 -13.52 7.88 33.72
N GLY A 165 -13.31 6.61 34.12
CA GLY A 165 -14.39 5.65 34.32
C GLY A 165 -15.36 6.02 35.44
N LEU A 166 -14.84 6.51 36.57
CA LEU A 166 -15.66 6.96 37.69
C LEU A 166 -16.43 8.24 37.35
N LEU A 167 -15.80 9.21 36.67
CA LEU A 167 -16.46 10.44 36.25
C LEU A 167 -17.57 10.15 35.24
N LEU A 168 -17.26 9.40 34.18
CA LEU A 168 -18.22 9.01 33.17
C LEU A 168 -19.35 8.18 33.81
N GLY A 169 -19.00 7.24 34.68
CA GLY A 169 -19.93 6.40 35.42
C GLY A 169 -20.86 7.21 36.31
N GLY A 170 -20.35 8.23 37.01
CA GLY A 170 -21.16 9.10 37.85
C GLY A 170 -22.17 9.91 37.03
N ILE A 171 -21.72 10.49 35.91
CA ILE A 171 -22.59 11.27 35.00
C ILE A 171 -23.70 10.38 34.45
N PHE A 172 -23.37 9.22 33.86
CA PHE A 172 -24.37 8.32 33.28
C PHE A 172 -25.19 7.57 34.35
N GLY A 173 -24.58 7.23 35.48
CA GLY A 173 -25.24 6.57 36.60
C GLY A 173 -26.32 7.45 37.23
N SER A 174 -26.12 8.77 37.26
CA SER A 174 -27.16 9.71 37.71
C SER A 174 -28.41 9.69 36.81
N VAL A 175 -28.24 9.44 35.51
CA VAL A 175 -29.36 9.30 34.54
C VAL A 175 -30.04 7.95 34.69
N VAL A 176 -29.28 6.89 34.99
CA VAL A 176 -29.77 5.52 35.16
C VAL A 176 -30.41 5.30 36.55
N SER A 177 -30.31 6.26 37.47
CA SER A 177 -30.84 6.19 38.84
C SER A 177 -32.35 5.89 38.96
N GLY A 178 -33.12 6.01 37.87
CA GLY A 178 -34.52 5.59 37.79
C GLY A 178 -34.76 4.12 37.38
N GLY A 179 -33.70 3.31 37.21
CA GLY A 179 -33.76 1.93 36.69
C GLY A 179 -33.69 0.81 37.75
N VAL A 180 -33.60 -0.44 37.28
CA VAL A 180 -33.60 -1.69 38.08
C VAL A 180 -32.25 -1.94 38.80
N ILE A 181 -31.19 -1.19 38.47
CA ILE A 181 -29.82 -1.42 38.95
C ILE A 181 -29.36 -0.24 39.81
N SER A 182 -28.77 -0.51 40.98
CA SER A 182 -28.18 0.52 41.83
C SER A 182 -27.11 1.32 41.08
N PRO A 183 -27.02 2.65 41.30
CA PRO A 183 -26.08 3.51 40.60
C PRO A 183 -24.61 3.10 40.83
N GLU A 184 -24.23 2.61 42.02
CA GLU A 184 -22.83 2.17 42.25
C GLU A 184 -22.46 0.94 41.41
N LYS A 185 -23.39 0.00 41.23
CA LYS A 185 -23.19 -1.19 40.39
C LYS A 185 -23.03 -0.80 38.92
N PHE A 186 -23.77 0.19 38.46
CA PHE A 186 -23.62 0.72 37.10
C PHE A 186 -22.25 1.39 36.90
N ILE A 187 -21.82 2.23 37.85
CA ILE A 187 -20.53 2.93 37.81
C ILE A 187 -19.37 1.93 37.73
N THR A 188 -19.38 0.89 38.56
CA THR A 188 -18.31 -0.12 38.59
C THR A 188 -18.21 -0.90 37.28
N VAL A 189 -19.34 -1.31 36.70
CA VAL A 189 -19.37 -2.01 35.40
C VAL A 189 -18.86 -1.13 34.27
N LEU A 190 -19.27 0.14 34.24
CA LEU A 190 -18.76 1.09 33.24
C LEU A 190 -17.26 1.33 33.41
N THR A 191 -16.79 1.40 34.66
CA THR A 191 -15.36 1.53 34.97
C THR A 191 -14.58 0.31 34.48
N PHE A 192 -15.09 -0.91 34.63
CA PHE A 192 -14.47 -2.12 34.08
C PHE A 192 -14.42 -2.11 32.55
N LEU A 193 -15.45 -1.60 31.88
CA LEU A 193 -15.44 -1.45 30.41
C LEU A 193 -14.32 -0.51 29.96
N ILE A 194 -14.15 0.61 30.66
CA ILE A 194 -13.10 1.59 30.35
C ILE A 194 -11.71 1.01 30.65
N LEU A 195 -11.53 0.33 31.77
CA LEU A 195 -10.26 -0.36 32.10
C LEU A 195 -9.95 -1.50 31.10
N TRP A 196 -10.97 -2.20 30.60
CA TRP A 196 -10.81 -3.17 29.52
C TRP A 196 -10.31 -2.49 28.23
N LEU A 197 -10.89 -1.35 27.86
CA LEU A 197 -10.49 -0.61 26.67
C LEU A 197 -9.06 -0.08 26.81
N VAL A 198 -8.72 0.51 27.96
CA VAL A 198 -7.37 1.00 28.29
C VAL A 198 -6.37 -0.15 28.25
N SER A 199 -6.65 -1.28 28.90
CA SER A 199 -5.74 -2.43 28.90
C SER A 199 -5.60 -3.12 27.54
N SER A 200 -6.60 -3.01 26.66
CA SER A 200 -6.60 -3.67 25.34
C SER A 200 -5.95 -2.82 24.25
N PHE A 201 -6.26 -1.52 24.20
CA PHE A 201 -5.90 -0.65 23.07
C PHE A 201 -4.78 0.35 23.37
N LEU A 202 -4.49 0.61 24.65
CA LEU A 202 -3.43 1.55 25.01
C LEU A 202 -2.11 0.82 25.30
N ARG A 203 -1.02 1.45 24.84
CA ARG A 203 0.36 1.13 25.17
C ARG A 203 0.94 2.27 25.99
#